data_AF-R8QD49-F1
#
_entry.id   AF-R8QD49-F1
#
_cell.length_a   1.000
_cell.length_b   1.000
_cell.length_c   1.000
_cell.angle_alpha   90.00
_cell.angle_beta   90.00
_cell.angle_gamma   90.00
#
_symmetry.space_group_name_H-M   'P 1'
#
loop_
_entity.id
_entity.type
_entity.pdbx_description
1 polymer ?
#
loop_
_entity_poly.entity_id
_entity_poly.type
_entity_poly.pdbx_seq_one_letter_code
_entity_poly.pdbx_strand_id
1 'polypeptide(L)'
;MNFLDLKPVLTFVKNHKDLLKNCPITFLHDDFHPANSMIHNKEFIVIDFGGYDFGDPIHDFYNVAIFTTRISKPFAVGQVHGYCGGDPSLHFWKLYSLYAAMTFPADIVWTNRSTPHLVDDMKERLNRILEDHNHFLSYIPKWYQSYHMDIINNK
;
A
#
# COMPACT_ATOMS: atom_id res chain seq x y z
N MET A 1 -7.56 25.45 -6.83
CA MET A 1 -6.71 24.24 -6.84
C MET A 1 -7.57 23.07 -7.23
N ASN A 2 -7.29 22.43 -8.36
CA ASN A 2 -8.09 21.32 -8.85
C ASN A 2 -7.86 20.08 -7.98
N PHE A 3 -8.96 19.44 -7.60
CA PHE A 3 -8.98 18.16 -6.92
C PHE A 3 -8.28 17.09 -7.78
N LEU A 4 -7.75 16.03 -7.16
CA LEU A 4 -7.23 14.85 -7.87
C LEU A 4 -8.24 14.38 -8.92
N ASP A 5 -7.78 14.08 -10.15
CA ASP A 5 -8.65 13.36 -11.09
C ASP A 5 -8.81 11.91 -10.60
N LEU A 6 -9.95 11.61 -9.99
CA LEU A 6 -10.28 10.28 -9.48
C LEU A 6 -10.77 9.31 -10.57
N LYS A 7 -10.97 9.76 -11.81
CA LYS A 7 -11.47 8.89 -12.90
C LYS A 7 -10.60 7.65 -13.13
N PRO A 8 -9.25 7.73 -13.18
CA PRO A 8 -8.41 6.55 -13.34
C PRO A 8 -8.59 5.57 -12.18
N VAL A 9 -8.64 6.08 -10.95
CA VAL A 9 -8.82 5.29 -9.72
C VAL A 9 -10.14 4.53 -9.72
N LEU A 10 -11.25 5.25 -9.92
CA LEU A 10 -12.59 4.66 -9.91
C LEU A 10 -12.78 3.66 -11.06
N THR A 11 -12.22 3.95 -12.23
CA THR A 11 -12.24 3.02 -13.38
C THR A 11 -11.44 1.76 -13.07
N PHE A 12 -10.26 1.90 -12.47
CA PHE A 12 -9.43 0.78 -12.07
C PHE A 12 -10.16 -0.12 -11.07
N VAL A 13 -10.72 0.44 -9.99
CA VAL A 13 -11.51 -0.32 -8.99
C VAL A 13 -12.67 -1.04 -9.66
N LYS A 14 -13.46 -0.34 -10.49
CA LYS A 14 -14.62 -0.93 -11.18
C LYS A 14 -14.24 -2.14 -12.03
N ASN A 15 -13.12 -2.07 -12.74
CA ASN A 15 -12.66 -3.11 -13.66
C ASN A 15 -11.98 -4.30 -12.95
N HIS A 16 -11.57 -4.13 -11.69
CA HIS A 16 -10.78 -5.13 -10.95
C HIS A 16 -11.46 -5.68 -9.71
N LYS A 17 -12.59 -5.12 -9.26
CA LYS A 17 -13.32 -5.55 -8.05
C LYS A 17 -13.64 -7.05 -7.98
N ASP A 18 -13.73 -7.72 -9.12
CA ASP A 18 -13.99 -9.17 -9.17
C ASP A 18 -12.81 -10.00 -8.62
N LEU A 19 -11.60 -9.42 -8.53
CA LEU A 19 -10.45 -10.03 -7.87
C LEU A 19 -10.68 -10.25 -6.36
N LEU A 20 -11.60 -9.51 -5.75
CA LEU A 20 -11.94 -9.64 -4.32
C LEU A 20 -12.79 -10.88 -4.02
N LYS A 21 -13.22 -11.62 -5.05
CA LYS A 21 -14.03 -12.82 -4.87
C LYS A 21 -13.14 -13.96 -4.40
N ASN A 22 -13.59 -14.66 -3.36
CA ASN A 22 -12.94 -15.84 -2.80
C ASN A 22 -11.50 -15.59 -2.29
N CYS A 23 -11.18 -14.35 -1.89
CA CYS A 23 -9.95 -14.09 -1.16
C CYS A 23 -9.97 -14.83 0.18
N PRO A 24 -8.83 -15.34 0.66
CA PRO A 24 -8.75 -15.93 1.98
C PRO A 24 -9.04 -14.87 3.05
N ILE A 25 -9.59 -15.31 4.19
CA ILE A 25 -9.84 -14.43 5.34
C ILE A 25 -8.84 -14.81 6.42
N THR A 26 -8.02 -13.85 6.82
CA THR A 26 -6.95 -14.01 7.80
C THR A 26 -6.98 -12.84 8.78
N PHE A 27 -6.31 -12.99 9.92
CA PHE A 27 -6.10 -11.88 10.86
C PHE A 27 -5.14 -10.86 10.25
N LEU A 28 -5.56 -9.60 10.24
CA LEU A 28 -4.83 -8.47 9.68
C LEU A 28 -4.40 -7.51 10.78
N HIS A 29 -3.23 -6.90 10.62
CA HIS A 29 -2.83 -5.80 11.48
C HIS A 29 -3.60 -4.52 11.15
N ASP A 30 -3.91 -4.32 9.86
CA ASP A 30 -4.61 -3.17 9.27
C ASP A 30 -3.92 -1.80 9.41
N ASP A 31 -2.81 -1.72 10.16
CA ASP A 31 -1.96 -0.53 10.33
C ASP A 31 -0.46 -0.87 10.36
N PHE A 32 -0.04 -1.82 9.52
CA PHE A 32 1.35 -2.24 9.47
C PHE A 32 2.22 -1.25 8.69
N HIS A 33 3.05 -0.49 9.40
CA HIS A 33 4.00 0.45 8.81
C HIS A 33 5.24 0.64 9.72
N PRO A 34 6.35 1.25 9.23
CA PRO A 34 7.60 1.35 10.01
C PRO A 34 7.47 1.90 11.44
N ALA A 35 6.57 2.84 11.69
CA ALA A 35 6.37 3.40 13.03
C ALA A 35 5.73 2.41 14.04
N ASN A 36 5.11 1.32 13.57
CA ASN A 36 4.52 0.25 14.38
C ASN A 36 5.45 -0.98 14.43
N SER A 37 6.73 -0.76 14.15
CA SER A 37 7.76 -1.81 14.18
C SER A 37 8.99 -1.38 14.95
N MET A 38 9.62 -2.35 15.62
CA MET A 38 10.84 -2.16 16.39
C MET A 38 11.84 -3.26 16.08
N ILE A 39 13.13 -2.96 16.28
CA ILE A 39 14.20 -3.96 16.26
C ILE A 39 14.85 -3.96 17.63
N HIS A 40 14.84 -5.10 18.30
CA HIS A 40 15.51 -5.29 19.59
C HIS A 40 16.20 -6.65 19.62
N ASN A 41 17.48 -6.70 20.02
CA ASN A 41 18.27 -7.95 20.08
C ASN A 41 18.22 -8.80 18.79
N LYS A 42 18.23 -8.16 17.61
CA LYS A 42 18.10 -8.79 16.28
C LYS A 42 16.73 -9.43 16.00
N GLU A 43 15.73 -9.18 16.82
CA GLU A 43 14.35 -9.57 16.60
C GLU A 43 13.57 -8.40 16.03
N PHE A 44 12.68 -8.70 15.07
CA PHE A 44 11.73 -7.74 14.52
C PHE A 44 10.41 -7.88 15.29
N ILE A 45 9.98 -6.79 15.92
CA ILE A 45 8.82 -6.76 16.80
C ILE A 45 7.78 -5.85 16.16
N VAL A 46 6.54 -6.34 16.11
CA VAL A 46 5.37 -5.62 15.61
C VAL A 46 4.48 -5.29 16.80
N ILE A 47 3.98 -4.06 16.86
CA ILE A 47 3.17 -3.54 17.95
C ILE A 47 1.94 -2.79 17.41
N ASP A 48 1.05 -2.39 18.30
CA ASP A 48 -0.14 -1.59 17.97
C ASP A 48 -1.18 -2.31 17.09
N PHE A 49 -1.60 -3.48 17.54
CA PHE A 49 -2.73 -4.23 16.95
C PHE A 49 -4.10 -3.64 17.33
N GLY A 50 -4.20 -2.39 17.78
CA GLY A 50 -5.46 -1.80 18.24
C GLY A 50 -6.52 -1.64 17.14
N GLY A 51 -6.07 -1.50 15.89
CA GLY A 51 -6.91 -1.35 14.70
C GLY A 51 -7.10 -2.62 13.87
N TYR A 52 -6.81 -3.80 14.42
CA TYR A 52 -6.87 -5.07 13.67
C TYR A 52 -8.19 -5.31 12.92
N ASP A 53 -8.12 -6.10 11.85
CA ASP A 53 -9.30 -6.54 11.08
C ASP A 53 -9.14 -8.00 10.58
N PHE A 54 -10.10 -8.50 9.82
CA PHE A 54 -10.07 -9.80 9.16
C PHE A 54 -10.37 -9.68 7.66
N GLY A 55 -9.46 -10.19 6.82
CA GLY A 55 -9.63 -10.10 5.38
C GLY A 55 -8.51 -10.76 4.58
N ASP A 56 -8.40 -10.35 3.31
CA ASP A 56 -7.33 -10.77 2.42
C ASP A 56 -5.98 -10.34 3.03
N PRO A 57 -5.01 -11.24 3.23
CA PRO A 57 -3.69 -10.89 3.74
C PRO A 57 -2.94 -9.87 2.87
N ILE A 58 -3.27 -9.74 1.59
CA ILE A 58 -2.68 -8.71 0.71
C ILE A 58 -3.24 -7.32 1.05
N HIS A 59 -4.40 -7.22 1.72
CA HIS A 59 -5.00 -5.94 2.11
C HIS A 59 -4.02 -5.09 2.92
N ASP A 60 -3.35 -5.64 3.94
CA ASP A 60 -2.41 -4.92 4.81
C ASP A 60 -1.31 -4.14 4.04
N PHE A 61 -1.02 -4.54 2.81
CA PHE A 61 -0.04 -3.86 1.98
C PHE A 61 -0.50 -2.52 1.40
N TYR A 62 -1.78 -2.13 1.50
CA TYR A 62 -2.19 -0.76 1.15
C TYR A 62 -1.41 0.28 2.01
N ASN A 63 -1.04 -0.08 3.25
CA ASN A 63 -0.20 0.73 4.13
C ASN A 63 1.20 0.99 3.54
N VAL A 64 1.71 0.06 2.72
CA VAL A 64 2.97 0.25 1.99
C VAL A 64 2.86 1.37 0.97
N ALA A 65 1.73 1.43 0.25
CA ALA A 65 1.45 2.45 -0.74
C ALA A 65 1.32 3.84 -0.09
N ILE A 66 0.61 3.95 1.03
CA ILE A 66 0.25 5.24 1.63
C ILE A 66 1.33 5.77 2.61
N PHE A 67 1.93 4.92 3.44
CA PHE A 67 2.86 5.31 4.50
C PHE A 67 4.29 4.84 4.26
N THR A 68 4.54 3.53 4.16
CA THR A 68 5.89 2.95 4.22
C THR A 68 6.83 3.53 3.16
N THR A 69 6.35 3.68 1.93
CA THR A 69 7.17 4.18 0.81
C THR A 69 7.54 5.68 0.92
N ARG A 70 6.87 6.46 1.79
CA ARG A 70 7.31 7.84 2.15
C ARG A 70 8.46 7.83 3.14
N ILE A 71 8.52 6.80 3.99
CA ILE A 71 9.52 6.66 5.06
C ILE A 71 10.78 5.98 4.51
N SER A 72 10.61 4.83 3.84
CA SER A 72 11.73 4.04 3.32
C SER A 72 11.28 3.11 2.18
N LYS A 73 11.69 3.44 0.95
CA LYS A 73 11.48 2.56 -0.22
C LYS A 73 12.24 1.22 -0.09
N PRO A 74 13.50 1.16 0.41
CA PRO A 74 14.17 -0.13 0.63
C PRO A 74 13.41 -1.03 1.60
N PHE A 75 12.86 -0.48 2.70
CA PHE A 75 12.03 -1.26 3.62
C PHE A 75 10.76 -1.77 2.93
N ALA A 76 10.06 -0.93 2.16
CA ALA A 76 8.88 -1.33 1.40
C ALA A 76 9.18 -2.49 0.42
N VAL A 77 10.29 -2.43 -0.30
CA VAL A 77 10.70 -3.52 -1.20
C VAL A 77 11.04 -4.78 -0.40
N GLY A 78 11.81 -4.67 0.67
CA GLY A 78 12.14 -5.80 1.55
C GLY A 78 10.89 -6.46 2.14
N GLN A 79 9.91 -5.66 2.56
CA GLN A 79 8.64 -6.15 3.10
C GLN A 79 7.85 -6.96 2.07
N VAL A 80 7.65 -6.42 0.87
CA VAL A 80 6.92 -7.11 -0.21
C VAL A 80 7.68 -8.33 -0.73
N HIS A 81 8.98 -8.17 -1.02
CA HIS A 81 9.82 -9.25 -1.55
C HIS A 81 9.99 -10.39 -0.53
N GLY A 82 10.19 -10.06 0.75
CA GLY A 82 10.30 -11.03 1.83
C GLY A 82 9.00 -11.79 2.05
N TYR A 83 7.85 -11.10 2.07
CA TYR A 83 6.53 -11.72 2.20
C TYR A 83 6.23 -12.71 1.06
N CYS A 84 6.58 -12.35 -0.18
CA CYS A 84 6.38 -13.21 -1.34
C CYS A 84 7.44 -14.32 -1.49
N GLY A 85 8.45 -14.37 -0.61
CA GLY A 85 9.56 -15.32 -0.73
C GLY A 85 10.42 -15.11 -1.97
N GLY A 86 10.48 -13.88 -2.49
CA GLY A 86 11.09 -13.55 -3.77
C GLY A 86 10.21 -12.58 -4.57
N ASP A 87 10.21 -12.74 -5.89
CA ASP A 87 9.47 -11.86 -6.80
C ASP A 87 7.96 -12.05 -6.66
N PRO A 88 7.19 -10.99 -6.32
CA PRO A 88 5.74 -11.10 -6.22
C PRO A 88 5.10 -11.43 -7.56
N SER A 89 4.09 -12.29 -7.51
CA SER A 89 3.32 -12.67 -8.68
C SER A 89 2.51 -11.49 -9.25
N LEU A 90 2.11 -11.59 -10.53
CA LEU A 90 1.19 -10.63 -11.12
C LEU A 90 -0.15 -10.58 -10.35
N HIS A 91 -0.59 -11.69 -9.78
CA HIS A 91 -1.82 -11.73 -8.96
C HIS A 91 -1.68 -10.87 -7.70
N PHE A 92 -0.55 -10.97 -7.00
CA PHE A 92 -0.23 -10.09 -5.87
C PHE A 92 -0.31 -8.62 -6.27
N TRP A 93 0.38 -8.24 -7.35
CA TRP A 93 0.42 -6.84 -7.79
C TRP A 93 -0.94 -6.29 -8.22
N LYS A 94 -1.81 -7.13 -8.80
CA LYS A 94 -3.19 -6.75 -9.12
C LYS A 94 -4.01 -6.46 -7.87
N LEU A 95 -3.95 -7.33 -6.86
CA LEU A 95 -4.66 -7.12 -5.59
C LEU A 95 -4.09 -5.95 -4.80
N TYR A 96 -2.77 -5.86 -4.68
CA TYR A 96 -2.07 -4.71 -4.09
C TYR A 96 -2.52 -3.39 -4.72
N SER A 97 -2.52 -3.31 -6.06
CA SER A 97 -2.95 -2.10 -6.78
C SER A 97 -4.42 -1.78 -6.55
N LEU A 98 -5.27 -2.81 -6.47
CA LEU A 98 -6.69 -2.64 -6.20
C LEU A 98 -6.92 -2.06 -4.80
N TYR A 99 -6.27 -2.59 -3.78
CA TYR A 99 -6.35 -2.07 -2.42
C TYR A 99 -5.76 -0.66 -2.30
N ALA A 100 -4.62 -0.40 -2.95
CA ALA A 100 -4.07 0.95 -3.05
C ALA A 100 -5.02 1.94 -3.75
N ALA A 101 -5.80 1.50 -4.76
CA ALA A 101 -6.82 2.35 -5.38
C ALA A 101 -8.03 2.59 -4.44
N MET A 102 -8.45 1.55 -3.71
CA MET A 102 -9.58 1.61 -2.78
C MET A 102 -9.33 2.53 -1.57
N THR A 103 -8.06 2.79 -1.22
CA THR A 103 -7.72 3.74 -0.14
C THR A 103 -8.10 5.19 -0.46
N PHE A 104 -8.28 5.57 -1.73
CA PHE A 104 -8.49 6.97 -2.11
C PHE A 104 -9.80 7.53 -1.54
N PRO A 105 -10.99 6.93 -1.81
CA PRO A 105 -12.22 7.39 -1.18
C PRO A 105 -12.17 7.35 0.34
N ALA A 106 -11.54 6.31 0.93
CA ALA A 106 -11.45 6.13 2.37
C ALA A 106 -10.64 7.27 3.03
N ASP A 107 -9.43 7.54 2.53
CA ASP A 107 -8.53 8.58 3.07
C ASP A 107 -9.12 9.99 2.87
N ILE A 108 -9.80 10.24 1.73
CA ILE A 108 -10.51 11.50 1.48
C ILE A 108 -11.62 11.73 2.50
N VAL A 109 -12.49 10.73 2.71
CA VAL A 109 -13.61 10.86 3.64
C VAL A 109 -13.11 10.99 5.08
N TRP A 110 -12.13 10.17 5.47
CA TRP A 110 -11.53 10.21 6.79
C TRP A 110 -10.86 11.56 7.07
N THR A 111 -10.01 12.04 6.16
CA THR A 111 -9.32 13.33 6.32
C THR A 111 -10.31 14.48 6.43
N ASN A 112 -11.36 14.49 5.60
CA ASN A 112 -12.36 15.56 5.64
C ASN A 112 -13.18 15.56 6.95
N ARG A 113 -13.42 14.40 7.56
CA ARG A 113 -14.24 14.27 8.78
C ARG A 113 -13.44 14.41 10.08
N SER A 114 -12.25 13.81 10.11
CA SER A 114 -11.50 13.58 11.35
C SER A 114 -10.30 14.51 11.46
N THR A 115 -9.61 14.79 10.35
CA THR A 115 -8.35 15.56 10.34
C THR A 115 -8.33 16.59 9.21
N PRO A 116 -9.29 17.53 9.15
CA PRO A 116 -9.40 18.47 8.02
C PRO A 116 -8.17 19.38 7.86
N HIS A 117 -7.36 19.54 8.91
CA HIS A 117 -6.10 20.27 8.87
C HIS A 117 -4.98 19.52 8.11
N LEU A 118 -5.16 18.23 7.78
CA LEU A 118 -4.21 17.38 7.04
C LEU A 118 -4.61 17.14 5.57
N VAL A 119 -5.50 17.97 5.02
CA VAL A 119 -5.98 17.82 3.64
C VAL A 119 -4.84 17.88 2.61
N ASP A 120 -3.85 18.75 2.81
CA ASP A 120 -2.75 18.87 1.85
C ASP A 120 -1.79 17.67 1.94
N ASP A 121 -1.52 17.16 3.15
CA ASP A 121 -0.78 15.91 3.35
C ASP A 121 -1.48 14.73 2.69
N MET A 122 -2.80 14.63 2.84
CA MET A 122 -3.61 13.60 2.16
C MET A 122 -3.49 13.72 0.63
N LYS A 123 -3.57 14.93 0.07
CA LYS A 123 -3.38 15.12 -1.39
C LYS A 123 -2.00 14.67 -1.84
N GLU A 124 -0.95 15.00 -1.08
CA GLU A 124 0.42 14.57 -1.40
C GLU A 124 0.53 13.05 -1.41
N ARG A 125 0.00 12.36 -0.37
CA ARG A 125 -0.01 10.89 -0.31
C ARG A 125 -0.72 10.27 -1.52
N LEU A 126 -1.93 10.75 -1.84
CA LEU A 126 -2.73 10.18 -2.93
C LEU A 126 -2.14 10.47 -4.32
N ASN A 127 -1.59 11.67 -4.55
CA ASN A 127 -0.88 11.99 -5.80
C ASN A 127 0.32 11.07 -6.00
N ARG A 128 1.08 10.81 -4.94
CA ARG A 128 2.23 9.91 -5.03
C ARG A 128 1.83 8.48 -5.40
N ILE A 129 0.72 7.97 -4.85
CA ILE A 129 0.20 6.64 -5.24
C ILE A 129 -0.17 6.63 -6.73
N LEU A 130 -0.80 7.68 -7.25
CA LEU A 130 -1.05 7.80 -8.69
C LEU A 130 0.26 7.75 -9.49
N GLU A 131 1.25 8.54 -9.11
CA GLU A 131 2.54 8.59 -9.82
C GLU A 131 3.27 7.25 -9.79
N ASP A 132 3.29 6.58 -8.63
CA ASP A 132 3.91 5.28 -8.41
C ASP A 132 3.25 4.20 -9.29
N HIS A 133 1.93 4.25 -9.49
CA HIS A 133 1.19 3.33 -10.35
C HIS A 133 1.03 3.79 -11.81
N ASN A 134 1.68 4.88 -12.21
CA ASN A 134 1.48 5.50 -13.52
C ASN A 134 -0.02 5.74 -13.83
N HIS A 135 -0.72 6.42 -12.92
CA HIS A 135 -2.17 6.64 -12.95
C HIS A 135 -2.99 5.35 -13.09
N PHE A 136 -2.56 4.29 -12.39
CA PHE A 136 -3.16 2.94 -12.46
C PHE A 136 -3.13 2.29 -13.85
N LEU A 137 -2.20 2.72 -14.72
CA LEU A 137 -1.87 2.01 -15.97
C LEU A 137 -0.84 0.90 -15.74
N SER A 138 -0.18 0.85 -14.58
CA SER A 138 0.75 -0.21 -14.18
C SER A 138 0.31 -0.89 -12.88
N TYR A 139 0.36 -2.22 -12.85
CA TYR A 139 0.18 -2.99 -11.62
C TYR A 139 1.41 -2.97 -10.72
N ILE A 140 2.61 -2.90 -11.31
CA ILE A 140 3.85 -2.88 -10.55
C ILE A 140 4.22 -1.42 -10.30
N PRO A 141 4.32 -0.96 -9.04
CA PRO A 141 4.68 0.41 -8.75
C PRO A 141 6.14 0.72 -9.09
N LYS A 142 6.41 1.97 -9.48
CA LYS A 142 7.77 2.47 -9.78
C LYS A 142 8.73 2.24 -8.62
N TRP A 143 8.29 2.46 -7.38
CA TRP A 143 9.14 2.28 -6.20
C TRP A 143 9.66 0.86 -6.05
N TYR A 144 8.92 -0.16 -6.49
CA TYR A 144 9.40 -1.54 -6.45
C TYR A 144 10.43 -1.77 -7.56
N GLN A 145 10.14 -1.34 -8.79
CA GLN A 145 11.03 -1.49 -9.94
C GLN A 145 12.39 -0.83 -9.74
N SER A 146 12.42 0.37 -9.14
CA SER A 146 13.66 1.13 -8.97
C SER A 146 14.64 0.52 -7.95
N TYR A 147 14.15 -0.17 -6.92
CA TYR A 147 14.97 -0.65 -5.80
C TYR A 147 15.09 -2.19 -5.77
N HIS A 148 14.29 -2.90 -6.57
CA HIS A 148 14.38 -4.35 -6.70
C HIS A 148 15.75 -4.81 -7.20
N MET A 149 16.32 -4.10 -8.18
CA MET A 149 17.66 -4.40 -8.70
C MET A 149 18.75 -4.17 -7.64
N ASP A 150 18.62 -3.13 -6.82
CA ASP A 150 19.60 -2.82 -5.78
C ASP A 150 19.63 -3.89 -4.67
N ILE A 151 18.48 -4.50 -4.35
CA ILE A 151 18.39 -5.57 -3.36
C ILE A 151 18.89 -6.91 -3.93
N ILE A 152 18.62 -7.21 -5.20
CA ILE A 152 19.17 -8.41 -5.85
C ILE A 152 20.70 -8.34 -5.95
N ASN A 153 21.24 -7.18 -6.30
CA ASN A 153 22.67 -7.01 -6.57
C ASN A 153 23.54 -6.90 -5.31
N ASN A 154 22.94 -6.73 -4.13
CA ASN A 154 23.65 -6.64 -2.84
C ASN A 154 23.48 -7.91 -1.97
N LYS A 155 23.10 -9.05 -2.57
CA LYS A 155 23.12 -10.37 -1.91
C LYS A 155 24.47 -11.06 -2.04
#